data_AF-U1NJF7-F1
#
_entry.id   AF-U1NJF7-F1
#
_cell.length_a   1.000
_cell.length_b   1.000
_cell.length_c   1.000
_cell.angle_alpha   90.00
_cell.angle_beta   90.00
_cell.angle_gamma   90.00
#
_symmetry.space_group_name_H-M   'P 1'
#
loop_
_entity.id
_entity.type
_entity.pdbx_description
1 polymer ?
#
loop_
_entity_poly.entity_id
_entity_poly.type
_entity_poly.pdbx_seq_one_letter_code
_entity_poly.pdbx_strand_id
1 'polypeptide(L)' 'MPDTETTNRVLEVLKSANEPLSASTIQHHIATQSRDMTTGAIRDVCKEQIEMDTIEATDDIPPTYRLIDK' A
#
# COMPACT_ATOMS: atom_id res chain seq x y z
N MET A 1 -0.54 -0.36 14.92
CA MET A 1 0.75 -0.27 14.24
C MET A 1 0.90 -1.53 13.41
N PRO A 2 0.89 -1.42 12.08
CA PRO A 2 1.22 -2.54 11.21
C PRO A 2 2.63 -3.02 11.51
N ASP A 3 2.84 -4.33 11.48
CA ASP A 3 4.18 -4.90 11.58
C ASP A 3 5.06 -4.38 10.44
N THR A 4 6.33 -4.08 10.73
CA THR A 4 7.30 -3.56 9.76
C THR A 4 7.38 -4.41 8.49
N GLU A 5 7.16 -5.73 8.62
CA GLU A 5 7.07 -6.64 7.46
C GLU A 5 5.91 -6.27 6.52
N THR A 6 4.73 -5.99 7.07
CA THR A 6 3.54 -5.61 6.30
C THR A 6 3.80 -4.30 5.54
N THR A 7 4.39 -3.31 6.21
CA THR A 7 4.75 -2.03 5.59
C THR A 7 5.74 -2.23 4.43
N ASN A 8 6.82 -2.98 4.65
CA ASN A 8 7.81 -3.25 3.61
C ASN A 8 7.20 -3.95 2.39
N ARG A 9 6.29 -4.91 2.59
CA ARG A 9 5.63 -5.62 1.48
C ARG A 9 4.71 -4.71 0.67
N VAL A 10 3.96 -3.83 1.34
CA VAL A 10 3.12 -2.83 0.66
C VAL A 10 3.99 -1.88 -0.17
N LEU A 11 5.09 -1.38 0.40
CA LEU A 11 6.02 -0.49 -0.30
C LEU A 11 6.69 -1.18 -1.49
N GLU A 12 7.12 -2.44 -1.35
CA GLU A 12 7.72 -3.21 -2.46
C GLU A 12 6.75 -3.42 -3.63
N VAL A 13 5.46 -3.66 -3.34
CA VAL A 13 4.43 -3.75 -4.38
C VAL A 13 4.22 -2.41 -5.07
N LEU A 14 4.11 -1.33 -4.30
CA LEU A 14 3.96 0.02 -4.86
C LEU A 14 5.19 0.45 -5.67
N LYS A 15 6.40 0.07 -5.25
CA LYS A 15 7.65 0.32 -5.96
C LYS A 15 7.74 -0.44 -7.29
N SER A 16 7.19 -1.64 -7.33
CA SER A 16 7.14 -2.46 -8.54
C SER A 16 6.01 -2.07 -9.49
N ALA A 17 5.08 -1.24 -9.04
CA ALA A 17 3.93 -0.79 -9.81
C ALA A 17 4.27 0.46 -10.61
N ASN A 18 4.00 0.43 -11.92
CA ASN A 18 4.16 1.60 -12.79
C ASN A 18 2.95 2.55 -12.73
N GLU A 19 1.88 2.16 -12.04
CA GLU A 19 0.61 2.89 -11.92
C GLU A 19 0.14 2.90 -10.46
N PRO A 20 -0.67 3.90 -10.06
CA PRO A 20 -1.28 3.92 -8.73
C PRO A 20 -2.15 2.69 -8.49
N LEU A 21 -1.98 2.03 -7.34
CA LEU A 21 -2.70 0.81 -7.00
C LEU A 21 -3.73 1.04 -5.89
N SER A 22 -4.91 0.44 -6.05
CA SER A 22 -5.91 0.41 -4.98
C SER A 22 -5.49 -0.54 -3.84
N ALA A 23 -6.01 -0.32 -2.63
CA ALA A 23 -5.76 -1.23 -1.50
C ALA A 23 -6.13 -2.70 -1.81
N SER A 24 -7.19 -2.92 -2.59
CA SER A 24 -7.60 -4.26 -3.03
C SER A 24 -6.60 -4.88 -4.01
N THR A 25 -6.05 -4.08 -4.92
CA THR A 25 -5.01 -4.53 -5.86
C THR A 25 -3.72 -4.90 -5.10
N ILE A 26 -3.29 -4.05 -4.16
CA ILE A 26 -2.13 -4.32 -3.30
C ILE A 26 -2.37 -5.61 -2.50
N GLN A 27 -3.57 -5.78 -1.93
CA GLN A 27 -3.92 -7.00 -1.21
C GLN A 27 -3.81 -8.23 -2.12
N HIS A 28 -4.33 -8.17 -3.33
CA HIS A 28 -4.28 -9.28 -4.28
C HIS A 28 -2.83 -9.65 -4.61
N HIS A 29 -1.96 -8.66 -4.84
CA HIS A 29 -0.53 -8.90 -5.06
C HIS A 29 0.11 -9.63 -3.88
N ILE A 30 -0.19 -9.22 -2.65
CA ILE A 30 0.51 -9.75 -1.46
C ILE A 30 -0.15 -11.05 -0.95
N ALA A 31 -1.44 -11.25 -1.18
CA ALA A 31 -2.17 -12.47 -0.86
C ALA A 31 -1.59 -13.70 -1.57
N THR A 32 -0.99 -13.50 -2.76
CA THR A 32 -0.24 -14.58 -3.43
C THR A 32 1.01 -15.02 -2.67
N GLN A 33 1.50 -14.20 -1.73
CA GLN A 33 2.73 -14.42 -0.96
C GLN A 33 2.50 -14.55 0.56
N SER A 34 1.32 -14.23 1.09
CA SER A 34 0.96 -14.39 2.51
C SER A 34 -0.55 -14.32 2.73
N ARG A 35 -1.12 -15.24 3.51
CA ARG A 35 -2.59 -15.39 3.66
C ARG A 35 -3.22 -14.46 4.70
N ASP A 36 -2.42 -13.72 5.47
CA ASP A 36 -2.89 -12.98 6.64
C ASP A 36 -3.18 -11.48 6.39
N MET A 37 -3.08 -11.00 5.14
CA MET A 37 -3.22 -9.58 4.87
C MET A 37 -4.62 -9.15 4.41
N THR A 38 -5.15 -8.14 5.09
CA THR A 38 -6.47 -7.55 4.82
C THR A 38 -6.35 -6.16 4.19
N THR A 39 -7.36 -5.73 3.44
CA THR A 39 -7.43 -4.34 2.93
C THR A 39 -7.40 -3.30 4.04
N GLY A 40 -7.89 -3.64 5.25
CA GLY A 40 -7.84 -2.75 6.41
C GLY A 40 -6.41 -2.44 6.84
N ALA A 41 -5.59 -3.48 7.02
CA ALA A 41 -4.17 -3.33 7.36
C ALA A 41 -3.40 -2.53 6.31
N ILE A 42 -3.70 -2.74 5.02
CA ILE A 42 -3.07 -1.98 3.92
C ILE A 42 -3.46 -0.51 3.99
N ARG A 43 -4.73 -0.18 4.25
CA ARG A 43 -5.16 1.21 4.40
C ARG A 43 -4.50 1.90 5.60
N ASP A 44 -4.33 1.19 6.72
CA ASP A 44 -3.61 1.70 7.89
C ASP A 44 -2.14 2.01 7.54
N VAL A 45 -1.43 1.06 6.91
CA VAL A 45 -0.06 1.28 6.41
C VAL A 45 -0.02 2.48 5.47
N CYS A 46 -0.90 2.51 4.48
CA CYS A 46 -0.91 3.58 3.50
C CYS A 46 -1.14 4.94 4.16
N LYS A 47 -2.03 5.02 5.14
CA LYS A 47 -2.29 6.25 5.89
C LYS A 47 -1.03 6.74 6.63
N GLU A 48 -0.35 5.86 7.35
CA GLU A 48 0.90 6.23 8.05
C GLU A 48 1.99 6.67 7.06
N GLN A 49 2.11 6.00 5.91
CA GLN A 49 3.10 6.35 4.90
C GLN A 49 2.79 7.67 4.16
N ILE A 50 1.51 8.07 4.07
CA ILE A 50 1.12 9.41 3.58
C ILE A 50 1.56 10.47 4.58
N GLU A 51 1.35 10.24 5.89
CA GLU A 51 1.82 11.16 6.93
C GLU A 51 3.35 11.30 6.98
N MET A 52 4.08 10.31 6.42
CA MET A 52 5.55 10.33 6.30
C MET A 52 6.06 10.88 4.96
N ASP A 53 5.17 11.35 4.06
CA ASP A 53 5.53 11.79 2.70
C ASP A 53 6.31 10.71 1.91
N THR A 54 5.97 9.43 2.12
CA THR A 54 6.54 8.28 1.40
C THR A 54 5.64 7.84 0.25
N ILE A 55 4.32 7.94 0.42
CA ILE A 55 3.33 7.58 -0.61
C ILE A 55 2.29 8.69 -0.76
N GLU A 56 1.69 8.79 -1.93
CA GLU A 56 0.53 9.65 -2.21
C GLU A 56 -0.72 8.82 -2.42
N ALA A 57 -1.86 9.37 -2.02
CA ALA A 57 -3.18 8.87 -2.39
C ALA A 57 -3.82 9.78 -3.44
N THR A 58 -4.56 9.19 -4.39
CA THR A 58 -5.45 9.96 -5.27
C THR A 58 -6.73 10.35 -4.54
N ASP A 59 -7.36 11.43 -4.98
CA ASP A 59 -8.67 11.90 -4.50
C ASP A 59 -9.87 11.02 -4.96
N ASP A 60 -9.61 9.91 -5.65
CA ASP A 60 -10.65 8.98 -6.09
C ASP A 60 -11.30 8.22 -4.93
N ILE A 61 -12.51 7.70 -5.16
CA ILE A 61 -13.21 6.83 -4.21
C ILE A 61 -13.54 5.50 -4.91
N PRO A 62 -12.86 4.38 -4.56
CA PRO A 62 -11.81 4.27 -3.55
C PRO A 62 -10.47 4.89 -3.99
N PRO A 63 -9.64 5.37 -3.04
CA PRO A 63 -8.36 5.99 -3.37
C PRO A 63 -7.38 4.95 -3.92
N THR A 64 -6.49 5.40 -4.79
CA THR A 64 -5.33 4.64 -5.25
C THR A 64 -4.05 5.23 -4.67
N TYR A 65 -3.04 4.40 -4.47
CA TYR A 65 -1.80 4.75 -3.79
C TYR A 65 -0.62 4.59 -4.73
N ARG A 66 0.33 5.52 -4.67
CA ARG A 66 1.60 5.45 -5.40
C ARG A 66 2.76 5.84 -4.51
N LEU A 67 3.94 5.28 -4.78
CA LEU A 67 5.16 5.65 -4.08
C LEU A 67 5.66 7.02 -4.60
N ILE A 68 6.07 7.90 -3.69
CA ILE A 68 6.73 9.16 -4.03
C ILE A 68 8.22 8.84 -4.18
N ASP A 69 8.71 8.74 -5.41
CA ASP A 69 10.15 8.59 -5.65
C ASP A 69 10.82 9.93 -5.34
N LYS A 70 11.65 9.97 -4.30
CA LYS A 70 12.44 11.16 -3.90
C LYS A 70 13.89 11.02 -4.31
#